data_AF-A0A940N4V9-F1
#
_entry.id   AF-A0A940N4V9-F1
#
_cell.length_a   1.000
_cell.length_b   1.000
_cell.length_c   1.000
_cell.angle_alpha   90.00
_cell.angle_beta   90.00
_cell.angle_gamma   90.00
#
_symmetry.space_group_name_H-M   'P 1'
#
loop_
_entity.id
_entity.type
_entity.pdbx_description
1 polymer ?
#
loop_
_entity_poly.entity_id
_entity_poly.type
_entity_poly.pdbx_seq_one_letter_code
_entity_poly.pdbx_strand_id
1 'polypeptide(L)'
;MRIAPLQLSWWLLSQRNLRSARERTHSHSDETMRRGLWNNRCWLHLTVTSGNTVMRTAQLDDRHKNDFVGQARALLFPVDWPEPFGLVLIEALARGTRVIAFGRGPVPEIIDDGVTGFIVETIDEAVEAVTKIDGIDGARCCAALEKRLAVSRIADEYLTAYAKLIREAHAFRAH
;
A
#
# COMPACT_ATOMS: atom_id res chain seq x y z
N MET A 1 24.69 -17.24 30.05
CA MET A 1 23.30 -17.58 29.71
C MET A 1 22.99 -16.96 28.35
N ARG A 2 23.08 -17.76 27.27
CA ARG A 2 22.91 -17.30 25.88
C ARG A 2 21.53 -17.72 25.41
N ILE A 3 20.70 -16.77 25.02
CA ILE A 3 19.39 -17.02 24.40
C ILE A 3 19.59 -17.03 22.88
N ALA A 4 19.20 -18.14 22.25
CA ALA A 4 19.35 -18.40 20.82
C ALA A 4 18.31 -17.62 19.98
N PRO A 5 18.65 -17.17 18.75
CA PRO A 5 17.69 -16.49 17.89
C PRO A 5 16.84 -17.47 17.09
N LEU A 6 15.52 -17.36 17.23
CA LEU A 6 14.47 -18.01 16.44
C LEU A 6 14.40 -17.44 15.00
N GLN A 7 15.51 -17.50 14.26
CA GLN A 7 15.63 -16.96 12.89
C GLN A 7 15.60 -18.03 11.79
N LEU A 8 15.40 -19.31 12.13
CA LEU A 8 15.43 -20.41 11.14
C LEU A 8 14.06 -20.84 10.60
N SER A 9 12.94 -20.41 11.19
CA SER A 9 11.60 -20.68 10.64
C SER A 9 11.23 -19.72 9.49
N TRP A 10 11.79 -18.50 9.50
CA TRP A 10 11.59 -17.49 8.47
C TRP A 10 12.35 -17.78 7.16
N TRP A 11 13.41 -18.58 7.20
CA TRP A 11 14.19 -18.92 6.00
C TRP A 11 13.52 -20.02 5.15
N LEU A 12 12.78 -20.95 5.77
CA LEU A 12 12.12 -22.07 5.08
C LEU A 12 10.77 -21.70 4.43
N LEU A 13 10.04 -20.70 4.94
CA LEU A 13 8.75 -20.29 4.37
C LEU A 13 8.91 -19.41 3.11
N SER A 14 9.97 -18.60 3.05
CA SER A 14 10.35 -17.81 1.86
C SER A 14 10.78 -18.72 0.69
N GLN A 15 11.45 -19.85 0.97
CA GLN A 15 11.91 -20.80 -0.05
C GLN A 15 10.78 -21.63 -0.68
N ARG A 16 9.61 -21.75 -0.04
CA ARG A 16 8.52 -22.62 -0.51
C ARG A 16 7.72 -22.02 -1.66
N ASN A 17 7.56 -20.69 -1.70
CA ASN A 17 6.98 -19.97 -2.85
C ASN A 17 8.02 -19.55 -3.90
N LEU A 18 9.32 -19.58 -3.57
CA LEU A 18 10.38 -19.29 -4.54
C LEU A 18 10.74 -20.49 -5.43
N ARG A 19 10.44 -21.74 -5.05
CA ARG A 19 10.73 -22.90 -5.90
C ARG A 19 9.92 -22.94 -7.18
N SER A 20 8.66 -22.49 -7.19
CA SER A 20 7.83 -22.41 -8.40
C SER A 20 8.26 -21.28 -9.35
N ALA A 21 8.90 -20.23 -8.82
CA ALA A 21 9.38 -19.09 -9.60
C ALA A 21 10.86 -19.22 -10.05
N ARG A 22 11.66 -20.04 -9.37
CA ARG A 22 13.11 -20.15 -9.58
C ARG A 22 13.53 -21.03 -10.77
N GLU A 23 12.65 -21.84 -11.34
CA GLU A 23 13.00 -22.71 -12.48
C GLU A 23 13.17 -21.99 -13.82
N ARG A 24 12.93 -20.66 -13.92
CA ARG A 24 12.95 -19.95 -15.20
C ARG A 24 13.95 -18.81 -15.40
N THR A 25 14.85 -18.55 -14.47
CA THR A 25 15.82 -17.47 -14.66
C THR A 25 17.17 -17.86 -14.08
N HIS A 26 17.95 -18.56 -14.91
CA HIS A 26 19.37 -18.68 -14.70
C HIS A 26 20.11 -17.44 -15.21
N SER A 27 21.02 -16.99 -14.34
CA SER A 27 22.28 -16.30 -14.59
C SER A 27 22.35 -14.79 -14.35
N HIS A 28 23.41 -14.46 -13.61
CA HIS A 28 24.14 -13.20 -13.49
C HIS A 28 24.03 -12.35 -12.19
N SER A 29 25.00 -12.68 -11.31
CA SER A 29 25.92 -11.82 -10.54
C SER A 29 25.47 -11.17 -9.21
N ASP A 30 25.43 -12.04 -8.20
CA ASP A 30 26.00 -12.05 -6.83
C ASP A 30 26.81 -10.86 -6.21
N GLU A 31 26.98 -9.70 -6.84
CA GLU A 31 27.96 -8.70 -6.33
C GLU A 31 27.35 -7.56 -5.49
N THR A 32 26.02 -7.39 -5.52
CA THR A 32 25.31 -6.32 -4.82
C THR A 32 25.15 -6.54 -3.30
N MET A 33 25.54 -7.71 -2.79
CA MET A 33 25.18 -8.18 -1.44
C MET A 33 26.09 -7.67 -0.29
N ARG A 34 27.14 -6.89 -0.57
CA ARG A 34 28.15 -6.47 0.44
C ARG A 34 28.12 -5.01 0.89
N ARG A 35 27.26 -4.15 0.35
CA ARG A 35 27.14 -2.75 0.81
C ARG A 35 25.80 -2.54 1.48
N GLY A 36 25.83 -2.32 2.80
CA GLY A 36 24.67 -2.02 3.65
C GLY A 36 23.97 -0.73 3.22
N LEU A 37 23.09 -0.84 2.23
CA LEU A 37 22.20 0.22 1.77
C LEU A 37 20.76 -0.16 2.13
N TRP A 38 20.42 0.13 3.39
CA TRP A 38 19.04 0.34 3.81
C TRP A 38 18.54 1.60 3.13
N ASN A 39 17.84 1.47 2.02
CA ASN A 39 17.10 2.59 1.44
C ASN A 39 15.77 2.06 0.91
N ASN A 40 14.72 2.86 1.11
CA ASN A 40 13.29 2.62 0.88
C ASN A 40 12.98 2.04 -0.52
N ARG A 41 13.27 0.75 -0.73
CA ARG A 41 13.01 0.06 -1.99
C ARG A 41 11.72 -0.73 -1.84
N CYS A 42 10.61 -0.07 -2.19
CA CYS A 42 9.34 -0.74 -2.43
C CYS A 42 9.49 -1.70 -3.61
N TRP A 43 9.33 -3.01 -3.36
CA TRP A 43 9.34 -4.06 -4.37
C TRP A 43 7.98 -4.13 -5.08
N LEU A 44 7.56 -3.04 -5.73
CA LEU A 44 6.32 -3.02 -6.49
C LEU A 44 6.65 -3.27 -7.97
N HIS A 45 6.42 -4.50 -8.42
CA HIS A 45 6.25 -4.75 -9.85
C HIS A 45 4.94 -4.11 -10.29
N LEU A 46 5.03 -2.88 -10.79
CA LEU A 46 3.87 -2.18 -11.32
C LEU A 46 3.53 -2.77 -12.70
N THR A 47 2.27 -3.18 -12.85
CA THR A 47 1.75 -3.75 -14.09
C THR A 47 0.72 -2.78 -14.66
N VAL A 48 0.94 -2.33 -15.89
CA VAL A 48 -0.05 -1.54 -16.63
C VAL A 48 -0.76 -2.43 -17.62
N THR A 49 -2.09 -2.32 -17.65
CA THR A 49 -2.94 -2.96 -18.64
C THR A 49 -3.49 -1.92 -19.60
N SER A 50 -3.24 -2.12 -20.89
CA SER A 50 -3.89 -1.37 -21.97
C SER A 50 -4.48 -2.39 -22.94
N GLY A 51 -5.80 -2.58 -22.91
CA GLY A 51 -6.46 -3.70 -23.60
C GLY A 51 -5.98 -5.04 -23.05
N ASN A 52 -5.60 -5.98 -23.94
CA ASN A 52 -5.07 -7.30 -23.55
C ASN A 52 -3.56 -7.31 -23.27
N THR A 53 -2.90 -6.15 -23.24
CA THR A 53 -1.46 -6.06 -23.06
C THR A 53 -1.11 -5.76 -21.62
N VAL A 54 -0.34 -6.67 -21.01
CA VAL A 54 0.28 -6.50 -19.70
C VAL A 54 1.70 -6.00 -19.89
N MET A 55 1.98 -4.75 -19.51
CA MET A 55 3.33 -4.19 -19.49
C MET A 55 3.90 -4.29 -18.08
N ARG A 56 5.07 -4.93 -17.94
CA ARG A 56 5.85 -4.94 -16.70
C ARG A 56 6.95 -3.90 -16.79
N THR A 57 7.02 -3.03 -15.79
CA THR A 57 8.13 -2.08 -15.70
C THR A 57 9.33 -2.71 -15.01
N ALA A 58 10.52 -2.20 -15.32
CA ALA A 58 11.67 -2.37 -14.44
C ALA A 58 11.44 -1.62 -13.11
N GLN A 59 12.35 -1.78 -12.16
CA GLN A 59 12.31 -1.00 -10.94
C GLN A 59 12.43 0.49 -11.26
N LEU A 60 11.43 1.26 -10.85
CA LEU A 60 11.40 2.71 -10.98
C LEU A 60 11.92 3.35 -9.69
N ASP A 61 12.61 4.48 -9.80
CA ASP A 61 12.83 5.34 -8.64
C ASP A 61 11.53 6.07 -8.25
N ASP A 62 11.54 6.75 -7.10
CA ASP A 62 10.34 7.38 -6.55
C ASP A 62 9.73 8.44 -7.47
N ARG A 63 10.56 9.18 -8.23
CA ARG A 63 10.07 10.21 -9.14
C ARG A 63 9.38 9.60 -10.34
N HIS A 64 10.04 8.65 -11.00
CA HIS A 64 9.49 7.96 -12.16
C HIS A 64 8.26 7.14 -11.78
N LYS A 65 8.25 6.52 -10.59
CA LYS A 65 7.07 5.84 -10.03
C LYS A 65 5.90 6.81 -9.88
N ASN A 66 6.12 7.97 -9.27
CA ASN A 66 5.06 8.94 -9.00
C ASN A 66 4.48 9.53 -10.29
N ASP A 67 5.31 9.86 -11.26
CA ASP A 67 4.84 10.36 -12.56
C ASP A 67 4.07 9.27 -13.32
N PHE A 68 4.54 8.03 -13.25
CA PHE A 68 3.89 6.89 -13.89
C PHE A 68 2.52 6.57 -13.25
N VAL A 69 2.44 6.56 -11.93
CA VAL A 69 1.17 6.36 -11.20
C VAL A 69 0.22 7.52 -11.47
N GLY A 70 0.72 8.77 -11.51
CA GLY A 70 -0.10 9.95 -11.80
C GLY A 70 -0.68 10.01 -13.20
N GLN A 71 -0.08 9.31 -14.17
CA GLN A 71 -0.61 9.17 -15.53
C GLN A 71 -1.55 7.97 -15.69
N ALA A 72 -1.62 7.09 -14.69
CA ALA A 72 -2.48 5.91 -14.75
C ALA A 72 -3.95 6.31 -14.63
N ARG A 73 -4.82 5.61 -15.36
CA ARG A 73 -6.29 5.76 -15.24
C ARG A 73 -6.76 5.45 -13.81
N ALA A 74 -6.22 4.38 -13.24
CA ALA A 74 -6.46 3.93 -11.88
C ALA A 74 -5.32 3.02 -11.40
N LEU A 75 -5.16 2.92 -10.08
CA LEU A 75 -4.32 1.93 -9.41
C LEU A 75 -5.18 0.76 -8.94
N LEU A 76 -4.82 -0.46 -9.33
CA LEU A 76 -5.40 -1.69 -8.80
C LEU A 76 -4.51 -2.23 -7.68
N PHE A 77 -5.06 -2.41 -6.48
CA PHE A 77 -4.37 -2.87 -5.27
C PHE A 77 -5.09 -4.08 -4.63
N PRO A 78 -5.01 -5.27 -5.25
CA PRO A 78 -5.71 -6.47 -4.81
C PRO A 78 -4.87 -7.23 -3.77
N VAL A 79 -4.34 -6.52 -2.77
CA VAL A 79 -3.50 -7.09 -1.73
C VAL A 79 -4.38 -7.71 -0.65
N ASP A 80 -4.22 -9.01 -0.42
CA ASP A 80 -5.07 -9.83 0.47
C ASP A 80 -4.60 -9.85 1.93
N TRP A 81 -3.44 -9.27 2.23
CA TRP A 81 -2.91 -9.14 3.58
C TRP A 81 -3.00 -7.68 4.08
N PRO A 82 -3.09 -7.46 5.41
CA PRO A 82 -3.22 -6.12 5.97
C PRO A 82 -1.88 -5.36 5.94
N GLU A 83 -1.61 -4.69 4.82
CA GLU A 83 -0.47 -3.77 4.65
C GLU A 83 -0.43 -2.72 5.78
N PRO A 84 0.69 -2.45 6.48
CA PRO A 84 0.68 -1.64 7.70
C PRO A 84 0.49 -0.13 7.51
N PHE A 85 0.65 0.42 6.29
CA PHE A 85 0.63 1.89 6.08
C PHE A 85 -0.13 2.38 4.85
N GLY A 86 -0.15 1.63 3.75
CA GLY A 86 -0.87 2.07 2.54
C GLY A 86 -0.23 3.28 1.83
N LEU A 87 1.08 3.51 1.96
CA LEU A 87 1.78 4.66 1.33
C LEU A 87 1.53 4.75 -0.17
N VAL A 88 1.46 3.61 -0.86
CA VAL A 88 1.19 3.54 -2.31
C VAL A 88 -0.19 4.12 -2.66
N LEU A 89 -1.18 3.92 -1.79
CA LEU A 89 -2.53 4.43 -1.95
C LEU A 89 -2.53 5.96 -1.80
N ILE A 90 -1.81 6.46 -0.81
CA ILE A 90 -1.64 7.90 -0.55
C ILE A 90 -0.91 8.57 -1.73
N GLU A 91 0.18 7.98 -2.22
CA GLU A 91 0.92 8.48 -3.38
C GLU A 91 0.06 8.54 -4.64
N ALA A 92 -0.78 7.53 -4.88
CA ALA A 92 -1.72 7.50 -6.00
C ALA A 92 -2.78 8.60 -5.88
N LEU A 93 -3.45 8.68 -4.73
CA LEU A 93 -4.50 9.67 -4.49
C LEU A 93 -3.96 11.10 -4.55
N ALA A 94 -2.73 11.35 -4.09
CA ALA A 94 -2.08 12.65 -4.14
C ALA A 94 -1.79 13.12 -5.58
N ARG A 95 -1.75 12.20 -6.53
CA ARG A 95 -1.62 12.48 -7.97
C ARG A 95 -2.97 12.49 -8.70
N GLY A 96 -4.07 12.32 -7.99
CA GLY A 96 -5.41 12.23 -8.56
C GLY A 96 -5.71 10.87 -9.19
N THR A 97 -4.87 9.87 -8.95
CA THR A 97 -5.05 8.51 -9.44
C THR A 97 -6.03 7.79 -8.54
N ARG A 98 -7.15 7.38 -9.13
CA ARG A 98 -8.22 6.63 -8.46
C ARG A 98 -7.71 5.25 -8.07
N VAL A 99 -8.25 4.69 -6.99
CA VAL A 99 -7.77 3.41 -6.46
C VAL A 99 -8.89 2.38 -6.43
N ILE A 100 -8.61 1.14 -6.83
CA ILE A 100 -9.49 -0.02 -6.60
C ILE A 100 -8.69 -0.96 -5.72
N ALA A 101 -9.16 -1.23 -4.50
CA ALA A 101 -8.38 -1.97 -3.51
C ALA A 101 -9.22 -2.97 -2.73
N PHE A 102 -8.58 -4.04 -2.28
CA PHE A 102 -9.20 -4.92 -1.28
C PHE A 102 -9.29 -4.25 0.08
N GLY A 103 -10.41 -4.43 0.79
CA GLY A 103 -10.70 -3.81 2.10
C GLY A 103 -9.85 -4.34 3.26
N ARG A 104 -8.53 -4.43 3.09
CA ARG A 104 -7.57 -4.96 4.08
C ARG A 104 -6.71 -3.84 4.64
N GLY A 105 -6.34 -3.96 5.93
CA GLY A 105 -5.47 -3.01 6.61
C GLY A 105 -6.01 -1.56 6.54
N PRO A 106 -5.22 -0.57 6.10
CA PRO A 106 -5.55 0.85 6.12
C PRO A 106 -6.40 1.29 4.92
N VAL A 107 -6.75 0.38 4.01
CA VAL A 107 -7.57 0.69 2.83
C VAL A 107 -8.87 1.43 3.19
N PRO A 108 -9.72 0.95 4.11
CA PRO A 108 -10.94 1.67 4.51
C PRO A 108 -10.67 3.01 5.21
N GLU A 109 -9.48 3.20 5.78
CA GLU A 109 -9.08 4.46 6.42
C GLU A 109 -8.61 5.50 5.39
N ILE A 110 -8.00 5.05 4.29
CA ILE A 110 -7.42 5.92 3.25
C ILE A 110 -8.41 6.18 2.12
N ILE A 111 -9.13 5.16 1.65
CA ILE A 111 -10.06 5.25 0.51
C ILE A 111 -11.47 5.66 0.99
N ASP A 112 -12.05 6.69 0.39
CA ASP A 112 -13.48 6.97 0.47
C ASP A 112 -14.17 6.24 -0.69
N ASP A 113 -14.93 5.19 -0.36
CA ASP A 113 -15.61 4.36 -1.35
C ASP A 113 -16.60 5.17 -2.19
N GLY A 114 -16.51 5.03 -3.51
CA GLY A 114 -17.26 5.81 -4.50
C GLY A 114 -16.81 7.25 -4.70
N VAL A 115 -15.85 7.77 -3.91
CA VAL A 115 -15.37 9.16 -3.99
C VAL A 115 -13.94 9.24 -4.47
N THR A 116 -13.03 8.45 -3.88
CA THR A 116 -11.61 8.43 -4.25
C THR A 116 -11.20 7.14 -4.96
N GLY A 117 -12.10 6.16 -4.95
CA GLY A 117 -11.84 4.81 -5.41
C GLY A 117 -12.99 3.87 -5.09
N PHE A 118 -12.74 2.56 -5.24
CA PHE A 118 -13.66 1.51 -4.82
C PHE A 118 -12.96 0.53 -3.88
N ILE A 119 -13.64 0.17 -2.80
CA ILE A 119 -13.24 -0.92 -1.91
C ILE A 119 -14.01 -2.16 -2.33
N VAL A 120 -13.29 -3.23 -2.66
CA VAL A 120 -13.87 -4.47 -3.17
C VAL A 120 -13.38 -5.67 -2.35
N GLU A 121 -14.11 -6.77 -2.36
CA GLU A 121 -13.74 -8.01 -1.66
C GLU A 121 -13.42 -9.15 -2.63
N THR A 122 -13.80 -9.02 -3.90
CA THR A 122 -13.58 -10.04 -4.93
C THR A 122 -12.95 -9.48 -6.21
N ILE A 123 -12.38 -10.38 -7.03
CA ILE A 123 -11.86 -10.01 -8.36
C ILE A 123 -13.01 -9.56 -9.27
N ASP A 124 -14.17 -10.19 -9.19
CA ASP A 124 -15.33 -9.84 -10.02
C ASP A 124 -15.83 -8.42 -9.71
N GLU A 125 -15.90 -8.06 -8.43
CA GLU A 125 -16.17 -6.68 -8.00
C GLU A 125 -15.10 -5.70 -8.47
N ALA A 126 -13.83 -6.10 -8.45
CA ALA A 126 -12.74 -5.27 -8.98
C ALA A 126 -12.90 -5.01 -10.49
N VAL A 127 -13.30 -6.03 -11.26
CA VAL A 127 -13.59 -5.89 -12.69
C VAL A 127 -14.77 -4.95 -12.92
N GLU A 128 -15.84 -5.08 -12.14
CA GLU A 128 -16.98 -4.17 -12.21
C GLU A 128 -16.56 -2.73 -11.86
N ALA A 129 -15.76 -2.54 -10.82
CA ALA A 129 -15.25 -1.25 -10.39
C ALA A 129 -14.42 -0.55 -11.48
N VAL A 130 -13.62 -1.30 -12.25
CA VAL A 130 -12.86 -0.76 -13.40
C VAL A 130 -13.79 -0.12 -14.43
N THR A 131 -14.99 -0.66 -14.64
CA THR A 131 -15.96 -0.08 -15.61
C THR A 131 -16.54 1.24 -15.14
N LYS A 132 -16.62 1.46 -13.83
CA LYS A 132 -17.21 2.66 -13.19
C LYS A 132 -16.16 3.72 -12.85
N ILE A 133 -14.87 3.40 -12.94
CA ILE A 133 -13.79 4.23 -12.40
C ILE A 133 -13.71 5.62 -13.05
N ASP A 134 -14.12 5.77 -14.31
CA ASP A 134 -14.13 7.06 -15.00
C ASP A 134 -15.16 8.04 -14.43
N GLY A 135 -16.15 7.55 -13.68
CA GLY A 135 -17.13 8.39 -12.99
C GLY A 135 -16.55 9.12 -11.77
N ILE A 136 -15.37 8.72 -11.30
CA ILE A 136 -14.68 9.40 -10.19
C ILE A 136 -13.86 10.56 -10.76
N ASP A 137 -13.83 11.69 -10.05
CA ASP A 137 -13.00 12.84 -10.42
C ASP A 137 -11.66 12.79 -9.70
N GLY A 138 -10.55 12.78 -10.45
CA GLY A 138 -9.20 12.78 -9.88
C GLY A 138 -8.89 14.02 -9.06
N ALA A 139 -9.47 15.19 -9.38
CA ALA A 139 -9.29 16.39 -8.57
C ALA A 139 -9.97 16.24 -7.20
N ARG A 140 -11.11 15.54 -7.14
CA ARG A 140 -11.78 15.18 -5.88
C ARG A 140 -10.96 14.18 -5.08
N CYS A 141 -10.24 13.26 -5.72
CA CYS A 141 -9.33 12.35 -5.03
C CYS A 141 -8.26 13.11 -4.23
N CYS A 142 -7.59 14.07 -4.85
CA CYS A 142 -6.58 14.90 -4.17
C CYS A 142 -7.19 15.69 -3.00
N ALA A 143 -8.33 16.37 -3.24
CA ALA A 143 -8.98 17.18 -2.22
C ALA A 143 -9.49 16.34 -1.03
N ALA A 144 -10.02 15.15 -1.30
CA ALA A 144 -10.46 14.22 -0.26
C ALA A 144 -9.27 13.73 0.58
N LEU A 145 -8.16 13.36 -0.07
CA LEU A 145 -6.93 12.95 0.62
C LEU A 145 -6.39 14.07 1.53
N GLU A 146 -6.30 15.30 1.00
CA GLU A 146 -5.81 16.46 1.76
C GLU A 146 -6.68 16.71 3.00
N LYS A 147 -8.01 16.61 2.86
CA LYS A 147 -8.94 16.71 3.98
C LYS A 147 -8.80 15.57 4.99
N ARG A 148 -8.53 14.35 4.53
CA ARG A 148 -8.43 13.15 5.38
C ARG A 148 -7.13 13.12 6.17
N LEU A 149 -6.01 13.41 5.50
CA LEU A 149 -4.67 13.34 6.06
C LEU A 149 -4.13 14.71 6.48
N ALA A 150 -5.01 15.69 6.65
CA ALA A 150 -4.65 16.99 7.20
C ALA A 150 -3.93 16.80 8.54
N VAL A 151 -2.70 17.31 8.64
CA VAL A 151 -1.84 17.14 9.81
C VAL A 151 -2.53 17.65 11.08
N SER A 152 -3.28 18.75 10.99
CA SER A 152 -4.07 19.30 12.10
C SER A 152 -5.11 18.31 12.60
N ARG A 153 -5.90 17.73 11.70
CA ARG A 153 -6.92 16.74 12.02
C ARG A 153 -6.31 15.51 12.69
N ILE A 154 -5.25 14.96 12.10
CA ILE A 154 -4.56 13.79 12.66
C ILE A 154 -4.04 14.14 14.07
N ALA A 155 -3.35 15.28 14.23
CA ALA A 155 -2.85 15.70 15.53
C ALA A 155 -3.96 15.81 16.58
N ASP A 156 -5.10 16.39 16.22
CA ASP A 156 -6.26 16.53 17.11
C ASP A 156 -6.86 15.18 17.50
N GLU A 157 -6.96 14.22 16.56
CA GLU A 157 -7.42 12.85 16.84
C GLU A 157 -6.47 12.14 17.81
N TYR A 158 -5.15 12.27 17.62
CA TYR A 158 -4.14 11.72 18.54
C TYR A 158 -4.23 12.35 19.94
N LEU A 159 -4.32 13.68 20.02
CA LEU A 159 -4.45 14.40 21.29
C LEU A 159 -5.73 13.99 22.02
N THR A 160 -6.83 13.83 21.30
CA THR A 160 -8.11 13.37 21.86
C THR A 160 -8.00 11.95 22.44
N ALA A 161 -7.36 11.04 21.70
CA ALA A 161 -7.12 9.68 22.16
C ALA A 161 -6.25 9.64 23.43
N TYR A 162 -5.14 10.41 23.46
CA TYR A 162 -4.29 10.49 24.65
C TYR A 162 -5.01 11.11 25.84
N ALA A 163 -5.77 12.19 25.63
CA ALA A 163 -6.55 12.81 26.68
C ALA A 163 -7.58 11.84 27.29
N LYS A 164 -8.19 10.98 26.48
CA LYS A 164 -9.11 9.93 26.96
C LYS A 164 -8.38 8.92 27.85
N LEU A 165 -7.25 8.39 27.40
CA LEU A 165 -6.47 7.41 28.17
C LEU A 165 -5.98 7.99 29.50
N ILE A 166 -5.56 9.26 29.50
CA ILE A 166 -5.15 9.96 30.72
C ILE A 166 -6.33 10.07 31.70
N ARG A 167 -7.52 10.48 31.22
CA ARG A 167 -8.73 10.56 32.07
C ARG A 167 -9.10 9.20 32.68
N GLU A 168 -9.08 8.14 31.88
CA GLU A 168 -9.37 6.78 32.34
C GLU A 168 -8.35 6.29 33.37
N ALA A 169 -7.05 6.57 33.15
CA ALA A 169 -6.00 6.24 34.11
C ALA A 169 -6.13 7.00 35.44
N HIS A 170 -6.54 8.28 35.40
CA HIS A 170 -6.82 9.05 36.61
C HIS A 170 -8.05 8.53 37.36
N ALA A 171 -9.12 8.18 36.64
CA ALA A 171 -10.33 7.60 37.24
C ALA A 171 -10.04 6.24 37.90
N PHE A 172 -9.21 5.40 37.26
CA PHE A 172 -8.79 4.11 37.80
C PHE A 172 -7.97 4.24 39.08
N ARG A 173 -7.08 5.24 39.18
CA ARG A 173 -6.26 5.47 40.38
C ARG A 173 -7.00 6.14 41.54
N ALA A 174 -8.19 6.67 41.29
CA ALA A 174 -9.03 7.30 42.31
C ALA A 174 -10.01 6.33 42.99
N HIS A 175 -10.09 5.08 42.51
CA HIS A 175 -10.71 3.94 43.20
C HIS A 175 -9.64 3.11 43.90
#